data_AF-X6DA66-F1
#
_entry.id   AF-X6DA66-F1
#
_cell.length_a   1.000
_cell.length_b   1.000
_cell.length_c   1.000
_cell.angle_alpha   90.00
_cell.angle_beta   90.00
_cell.angle_gamma   90.00
#
_symmetry.space_group_name_H-M   'P 1'
#
loop_
_entity.id
_entity.type
_entity.pdbx_description
1 polymer ?
#
loop_
_entity_poly.entity_id
_entity_poly.type
_entity_poly.pdbx_seq_one_letter_code
_entity_poly.pdbx_strand_id
1 'polypeptide(L)' 'MGPTRAYAAHKVLLCAWANGGVAAADEIMFDIAMPVFDTRDATGGIASAVDAMKAGRPRPSFPFEGQ' A
#
# COMPACT_ATOMS: atom_id res chain seq x y z
N MET A 1 -9.87 -3.74 2.08
CA MET A 1 -8.82 -4.33 2.94
C MET A 1 -7.40 -3.80 2.66
N GLY A 2 -7.23 -2.51 2.35
CA GLY A 2 -5.92 -1.95 1.99
C GLY A 2 -5.06 -1.58 3.17
N PRO A 3 -5.52 -0.77 4.14
CA PRO A 3 -4.66 -0.35 5.26
C PRO A 3 -4.19 -1.53 6.11
N THR A 4 -5.06 -2.51 6.37
CA THR A 4 -4.73 -3.71 7.15
C THR A 4 -3.74 -4.62 6.40
N ARG A 5 -3.90 -4.78 5.07
CA ARG A 5 -2.93 -5.50 4.24
C ARG A 5 -1.60 -4.76 4.11
N ALA A 6 -1.63 -3.44 3.93
CA ALA A 6 -0.41 -2.62 3.89
C ALA A 6 0.37 -2.76 5.21
N TYR A 7 -0.32 -2.70 6.35
CA TYR A 7 0.30 -2.88 7.66
C TYR A 7 0.91 -4.28 7.83
N ALA A 8 0.20 -5.33 7.41
CA ALA A 8 0.72 -6.69 7.43
C ALA A 8 1.95 -6.85 6.50
N ALA A 9 1.88 -6.34 5.27
CA ALA A 9 2.99 -6.36 4.32
C ALA A 9 4.24 -5.64 4.86
N HIS A 10 4.06 -4.48 5.51
CA HIS A 10 5.16 -3.77 6.17
C HIS A 10 5.81 -4.62 7.27
N LYS A 11 5.03 -5.30 8.11
CA LYS A 11 5.57 -6.19 9.14
C LYS A 11 6.35 -7.37 8.54
N VAL A 12 5.84 -7.97 7.47
CA VAL A 12 6.52 -9.07 6.78
C VAL A 12 7.86 -8.60 6.20
N LEU A 13 7.88 -7.43 5.56
CA LEU A 13 9.11 -6.84 5.02
C LEU A 13 10.15 -6.58 6.12
N LEU A 14 9.71 -6.03 7.26
CA LEU A 14 10.58 -5.81 8.42
C LEU A 14 11.14 -7.12 8.99
N CYS A 15 10.33 -8.17 9.07
CA CYS A 15 10.78 -9.49 9.53
C CYS A 15 11.82 -10.10 8.57
N ALA A 16 11.60 -10.00 7.25
CA ALA A 16 12.57 -10.50 6.26
C ALA A 16 13.90 -9.76 6.36
N TRP A 17 13.85 -8.42 6.47
CA TRP A 17 15.03 -7.61 6.69
C TRP A 17 15.76 -7.97 8.00
N ALA A 18 15.03 -8.15 9.10
CA ALA A 18 15.63 -8.50 10.39
C ALA A 18 16.38 -9.85 10.35
N ASN A 19 15.91 -10.80 9.54
CA ASN A 19 16.47 -12.16 9.49
C ASN A 19 17.54 -12.36 8.40
N GLY A 20 17.54 -11.55 7.34
CA GLY A 20 18.44 -11.75 6.18
C GLY A 20 18.96 -10.46 5.54
N GLY A 21 18.73 -9.31 6.17
CA GLY A 21 19.15 -8.00 5.68
C GLY A 21 18.41 -7.57 4.42
N VAL A 22 19.03 -6.63 3.69
CA VAL A 22 18.43 -6.01 2.51
C VAL A 22 18.14 -7.03 1.41
N ALA A 23 19.08 -7.97 1.15
CA ALA A 23 18.91 -8.97 0.10
C ALA A 23 17.67 -9.84 0.30
N ALA A 24 17.40 -10.30 1.53
CA ALA A 24 16.21 -11.10 1.84
C ALA A 24 14.91 -10.27 1.76
N ALA A 25 14.97 -8.98 2.10
CA ALA A 25 13.83 -8.10 1.96
C ALA A 25 13.50 -7.82 0.49
N ASP A 26 14.52 -7.61 -0.34
CA ASP A 26 14.38 -7.35 -1.78
C ASP A 26 13.79 -8.55 -2.53
N GLU A 27 14.19 -9.78 -2.16
CA GLU A 27 13.68 -11.02 -2.75
C GLU A 27 12.15 -11.14 -2.64
N ILE A 28 11.57 -10.67 -1.53
CA ILE A 28 10.14 -10.82 -1.27
C ILE A 28 9.32 -9.55 -1.49
N MET A 29 9.97 -8.40 -1.71
CA MET A 29 9.32 -7.08 -1.66
C MET A 29 8.14 -6.97 -2.62
N PHE A 30 8.30 -7.43 -3.87
CA PHE A 30 7.23 -7.32 -4.86
C PHE A 30 6.07 -8.26 -4.56
N ASP A 31 6.35 -9.49 -4.15
CA ASP A 31 5.31 -10.47 -3.83
C ASP A 31 4.38 -10.01 -2.71
N ILE A 32 4.92 -9.28 -1.73
CA ILE A 32 4.14 -8.75 -0.60
C ILE A 32 3.49 -7.39 -0.90
N ALA A 33 4.15 -6.52 -1.68
CA ALA A 33 3.69 -5.15 -1.90
C ALA A 33 2.68 -5.05 -3.04
N MET A 34 2.86 -5.81 -4.12
CA MET A 34 1.99 -5.73 -5.30
C MET A 34 0.51 -5.97 -4.98
N PRO A 35 0.14 -6.99 -4.18
CA PRO A 35 -1.27 -7.24 -3.83
C PRO A 35 -1.94 -6.12 -3.02
N VAL A 36 -1.16 -5.24 -2.39
CA VAL A 36 -1.72 -4.07 -1.67
C VAL A 36 -2.34 -3.09 -2.67
N PHE A 37 -1.77 -2.95 -3.86
CA PHE A 37 -2.25 -2.04 -4.89
C PHE A 37 -3.55 -2.51 -5.56
N ASP A 38 -3.85 -3.80 -5.50
CA ASP A 38 -5.12 -4.37 -5.99
C ASP A 38 -6.29 -4.19 -5.01
N THR A 39 -6.05 -3.62 -3.83
CA THR A 39 -7.11 -3.43 -2.83
C THR A 39 -8.04 -2.29 -3.21
N ARG A 40 -9.33 -2.40 -2.83
CA ARG A 40 -10.34 -1.33 -2.98
C ARG A 40 -9.88 0.02 -2.42
N ASP A 41 -9.18 -0.03 -1.29
CA ASP A 41 -8.67 1.15 -0.61
C ASP A 41 -7.51 1.81 -1.39
N ALA A 42 -6.60 1.02 -1.95
CA ALA A 42 -5.52 1.54 -2.78
C ALA A 42 -6.05 2.10 -4.10
N THR A 43 -6.87 1.32 -4.82
CA THR A 43 -7.47 1.73 -6.10
C THR A 43 -8.37 2.96 -5.93
N GLY A 44 -9.24 2.98 -4.92
CA GLY A 44 -10.10 4.12 -4.61
C GLY A 44 -9.33 5.37 -4.15
N GLY A 45 -8.31 5.19 -3.31
CA GLY A 45 -7.45 6.27 -2.87
C GLY A 45 -6.64 6.90 -4.02
N ILE A 46 -6.19 6.10 -4.99
CA ILE A 46 -5.49 6.56 -6.21
C ILE A 46 -6.47 7.29 -7.13
N ALA A 47 -7.65 6.71 -7.41
CA ALA A 47 -8.66 7.34 -8.26
C ALA A 47 -9.08 8.71 -7.71
N SER A 48 -9.36 8.79 -6.41
CA SER A 48 -9.67 10.04 -5.71
C SER A 48 -8.57 11.10 -5.87
N ALA A 49 -7.29 10.69 -5.79
CA ALA A 49 -6.16 11.59 -5.98
C ALA A 49 -6.05 12.09 -7.42
N VAL A 50 -6.21 11.20 -8.40
CA VAL A 50 -6.16 11.52 -9.83
C VAL A 50 -7.28 12.49 -10.20
N ASP A 51 -8.49 12.28 -9.70
CA ASP A 51 -9.63 13.15 -9.97
C ASP A 51 -9.43 14.54 -9.34
N ALA A 52 -8.86 14.61 -8.13
CA ALA A 52 -8.50 15.88 -7.51
C ALA A 52 -7.44 16.65 -8.31
N MET A 53 -6.41 15.94 -8.77
CA MET A 53 -5.35 16.50 -9.61
C MET A 53 -5.91 17.05 -10.93
N LYS A 54 -6.74 16.28 -11.64
CA LYS A 54 -7.37 16.71 -12.91
C LYS A 54 -8.26 17.94 -12.73
N ALA A 55 -8.94 18.05 -11.59
CA ALA A 55 -9.81 19.17 -11.26
C ALA A 55 -9.07 20.37 -10.63
N GLY A 56 -7.74 20.31 -10.47
CA GLY A 56 -6.95 21.39 -9.84
C GLY A 56 -7.34 21.66 -8.38
N ARG A 57 -7.90 20.67 -7.69
CA ARG A 57 -8.35 20.80 -6.29
C ARG A 57 -7.44 20.02 -5.33
N PRO A 58 -7.39 20.40 -4.04
CA PRO A 58 -6.69 19.62 -3.03
C PRO A 58 -7.23 18.18 -2.95
N ARG A 59 -6.35 17.23 -2.61
CA ARG A 59 -6.74 15.83 -2.40
C ARG A 59 -7.71 15.75 -1.22
N PRO A 60 -8.92 15.19 -1.40
CA PRO A 60 -9.87 15.07 -0.32
C PRO A 60 -9.45 13.98 0.67
N SER A 61 -10.00 14.03 1.89
CA SER A 61 -9.95 12.88 2.80
C SER A 61 -10.64 11.68 2.14
N PHE A 62 -9.98 10.53 2.17
CA PHE A 62 -10.53 9.28 1.64
C PHE A 62 -10.77 8.33 2.81
N PRO A 63 -12.04 7.94 3.08
CA PRO A 63 -12.34 7.01 4.17
C PRO A 63 -11.91 5.60 3.76
N PHE A 64 -10.82 5.11 4.36
CA PHE A 64 -10.40 3.74 4.14
C PHE A 64 -11.32 2.76 4.90
N GLU A 65 -11.71 1.67 4.24
CA GLU A 65 -12.61 0.66 4.81
C GLU A 65 -11.91 -0.15 5.92
N GLY A 66 -10.58 -0.20 5.93
CA GLY A 66 -9.78 -0.72 7.05
C GLY A 66 -9.96 -2.22 7.35
N GLN A 67 -10.63 -2.95 6.46
CA GLN A 67 -10.82 -4.39 6.63
C GLN A 67 -9.54 -5.19 6.33
#